data_AF-A0A4Y9YIN8-F1
#
_entry.id   AF-A0A4Y9YIN8-F1
#
_cell.length_a   1.000
_cell.length_b   1.000
_cell.length_c   1.000
_cell.angle_alpha   90.00
_cell.angle_beta   90.00
_cell.angle_gamma   90.00
#
_symmetry.space_group_name_H-M   'P 1'
#
loop_
_entity.id
_entity.type
_entity.pdbx_description
1 polymer ?
#
loop_
_entity_poly.entity_id
_entity_poly.type
_entity_poly.pdbx_seq_one_letter_code
_entity_poly.pdbx_strand_id
1 'polypeptide(L)'
;MIFTTKGPAAGAIVVEWNVNSPTQGGAGIWDSYIRLGGTAGTNLEVAQCPYTQAESSSCLAAFLGLHLTPKSNAYLEGTWVWLADHDLDDTAQTDLSLYSGRGILSQSAGPVWLIGTASEHHVLYQYNIAGASDHYMGLIQTESPYYQPTPAPPSPFSIDSAYVDPSFPSDLTAAWGLYIQSSTDILVFGAGHYSFFQHYAQTCLKSVNCQTQIVNVDTASTGISIYSLSTVAVTNELSVGGSPVITASNNVDGLQDTITAWTQ
;
A
#
# COMPACT_ATOMS: atom_id res chain seq x y z
N MET A 1 -2.62 0.17 -19.90
CA MET A 1 -1.27 -0.45 -20.06
C MET A 1 -1.00 -1.37 -18.89
N ILE A 2 -0.12 -2.37 -18.99
CA ILE A 2 0.34 -3.14 -17.82
C ILE A 2 1.86 -3.01 -17.72
N PHE A 3 2.33 -2.49 -16.59
CA PHE A 3 3.74 -2.50 -16.20
C PHE A 3 3.99 -3.68 -15.27
N THR A 4 5.09 -4.40 -15.46
CA THR A 4 5.41 -5.61 -14.70
C THR A 4 6.90 -5.86 -14.68
N THR A 5 7.33 -6.86 -13.91
CA THR A 5 8.71 -7.35 -13.87
C THR A 5 8.75 -8.84 -14.21
N LYS A 6 9.90 -9.29 -14.71
CA LYS A 6 10.27 -10.70 -14.69
C LYS A 6 11.27 -10.91 -13.56
N GLY A 7 10.93 -11.74 -12.57
CA GLY A 7 11.67 -11.88 -11.33
C GLY A 7 12.90 -12.79 -11.40
N PRO A 8 13.79 -12.71 -10.39
CA PRO A 8 13.75 -11.72 -9.30
C PRO A 8 14.23 -10.32 -9.76
N ALA A 9 13.55 -9.27 -9.29
CA ALA A 9 13.78 -7.87 -9.69
C ALA A 9 13.75 -6.90 -8.49
N ALA A 10 14.45 -7.27 -7.41
CA ALA A 10 14.44 -6.56 -6.11
C ALA A 10 14.83 -5.07 -6.15
N GLY A 11 15.49 -4.60 -7.20
CA GLY A 11 15.92 -3.20 -7.39
C GLY A 11 15.02 -2.38 -8.31
N ALA A 12 13.94 -2.95 -8.84
CA ALA A 12 13.10 -2.26 -9.81
C ALA A 12 12.19 -1.21 -9.16
N ILE A 13 12.35 0.06 -9.56
CA ILE A 13 11.28 1.06 -9.50
C ILE A 13 10.50 0.91 -10.81
N VAL A 14 9.27 0.39 -10.74
CA VAL A 14 8.56 -0.06 -11.94
C VAL A 14 8.11 1.13 -12.79
N VAL A 15 7.61 2.18 -12.13
CA VAL A 15 7.33 3.47 -12.77
C VAL A 15 7.86 4.59 -11.89
N GLU A 16 8.80 5.37 -12.43
CA GLU A 16 9.18 6.67 -11.88
C GLU A 16 8.52 7.78 -12.70
N TRP A 17 7.64 8.53 -12.04
CA TRP A 17 6.81 9.56 -12.65
C TRP A 17 7.37 10.93 -12.34
N ASN A 18 7.98 11.55 -13.35
CA ASN A 18 8.68 12.84 -13.22
C ASN A 18 7.97 14.01 -13.88
N VAL A 19 7.04 13.72 -14.80
CA VAL A 19 6.44 14.74 -15.64
C VAL A 19 5.56 15.68 -14.82
N ASN A 20 5.59 16.96 -15.20
CA ASN A 20 4.70 17.99 -14.69
C ASN A 20 4.01 18.64 -15.89
N SER A 21 2.71 18.42 -16.02
CA SER A 21 1.91 19.05 -17.06
C SER A 21 1.40 20.42 -16.61
N PRO A 22 1.52 21.47 -17.45
CA PRO A 22 0.92 22.77 -17.16
C PRO A 22 -0.62 22.76 -17.30
N THR A 23 -1.21 21.67 -17.78
CA THR A 23 -2.66 21.50 -17.95
C THR A 23 -3.18 20.51 -16.91
N GLN A 24 -4.26 20.86 -16.21
CA GLN A 24 -4.91 19.95 -15.25
C GLN A 24 -5.32 18.65 -15.94
N GLY A 25 -4.95 17.52 -15.33
CA GLY A 25 -5.14 16.19 -15.93
C GLY A 25 -4.29 15.90 -17.18
N GLY A 26 -3.40 16.82 -17.58
CA GLY A 26 -2.60 16.68 -18.80
C GLY A 26 -1.44 15.71 -18.69
N ALA A 27 -1.11 15.25 -17.48
CA ALA A 27 -0.21 14.13 -17.23
C ALA A 27 -0.98 13.09 -16.41
N GLY A 28 -1.30 11.95 -17.00
CA GLY A 28 -2.09 10.93 -16.33
C GLY A 28 -2.10 9.58 -17.02
N ILE A 29 -2.67 8.60 -16.33
CA ILE A 29 -2.94 7.25 -16.86
C ILE A 29 -4.36 6.83 -16.50
N TRP A 30 -4.96 6.08 -17.39
CA TRP A 30 -6.29 5.47 -17.28
C TRP A 30 -6.16 3.99 -17.65
N ASP A 31 -6.93 3.12 -17.00
CA ASP A 31 -6.94 1.66 -17.25
C ASP A 31 -5.53 1.10 -17.39
N SER A 32 -4.67 1.50 -16.44
CA SER A 32 -3.26 1.18 -16.44
C SER A 32 -2.82 0.67 -15.09
N TYR A 33 -2.13 -0.46 -15.10
CA TYR A 33 -1.90 -1.26 -13.90
C TYR A 33 -0.41 -1.57 -13.76
N ILE A 34 0.07 -1.66 -12.52
CA ILE A 34 1.35 -2.25 -12.17
C ILE A 34 1.03 -3.61 -11.55
N ARG A 35 1.33 -4.69 -12.27
CA ARG A 35 1.00 -6.06 -11.85
C ARG A 35 2.28 -6.86 -11.67
N LEU A 36 2.62 -7.24 -10.45
CA LEU A 36 3.91 -7.82 -10.12
C LEU A 36 3.78 -9.31 -9.77
N GLY A 37 4.23 -10.17 -10.67
CA GLY A 37 4.16 -11.63 -10.52
C GLY A 37 2.78 -12.23 -10.80
N GLY A 38 2.60 -13.49 -10.41
CA GLY A 38 1.33 -14.21 -10.47
C GLY A 38 0.72 -14.36 -11.87
N THR A 39 1.53 -14.22 -12.93
CA THR A 39 1.11 -14.47 -14.31
C THR A 39 2.23 -15.04 -15.16
N ALA A 40 1.86 -15.77 -16.20
CA ALA A 40 2.75 -16.42 -17.14
C ALA A 40 3.77 -15.44 -17.74
N GLY A 41 5.04 -15.78 -17.59
CA GLY A 41 6.17 -15.01 -18.12
C GLY A 41 6.85 -14.11 -17.09
N THR A 42 6.28 -14.02 -15.87
CA THR A 42 6.88 -13.24 -14.77
C THR A 42 8.00 -14.01 -14.07
N ASN A 43 8.09 -15.34 -14.19
CA ASN A 43 9.03 -16.16 -13.39
C ASN A 43 8.81 -15.97 -11.87
N LEU A 44 7.57 -15.69 -11.49
CA LEU A 44 7.05 -15.40 -10.15
C LEU A 44 5.66 -16.03 -10.00
N GLU A 45 5.49 -17.22 -10.58
CA GLU A 45 4.29 -18.05 -10.56
C GLU A 45 4.39 -19.12 -9.44
N VAL A 46 3.35 -19.93 -9.27
CA VAL A 46 3.26 -20.96 -8.21
C VAL A 46 4.39 -21.99 -8.25
N ALA A 47 5.01 -22.20 -9.41
CA ALA A 47 6.15 -23.11 -9.55
C ALA A 47 7.43 -22.56 -8.89
N GLN A 48 7.55 -21.24 -8.76
CA GLN A 48 8.72 -20.56 -8.17
C GLN A 48 8.44 -20.08 -6.75
N CYS A 49 7.20 -19.62 -6.49
CA CYS A 49 6.85 -18.85 -5.31
C CYS A 49 5.59 -19.31 -4.57
N PRO A 50 5.35 -20.63 -4.37
CA PRO A 50 4.16 -21.10 -3.66
C PRO A 50 4.17 -20.61 -2.21
N TYR A 51 3.02 -20.22 -1.68
CA TYR A 51 2.91 -19.66 -0.32
C TYR A 51 3.51 -20.53 0.80
N THR A 52 3.58 -21.85 0.58
CA THR A 52 4.10 -22.84 1.53
C THR A 52 5.62 -22.82 1.69
N GLN A 53 6.35 -22.16 0.79
CA GLN A 53 7.81 -22.11 0.87
C GLN A 53 8.30 -21.03 1.84
N ALA A 54 9.52 -21.21 2.36
CA ALA A 54 10.18 -20.17 3.15
C ALA A 54 10.52 -18.94 2.30
N GLU A 55 10.71 -17.80 2.96
CA GLU A 55 11.16 -16.56 2.33
C GLU A 55 12.36 -16.82 1.40
N SER A 56 12.27 -16.32 0.16
CA SER A 56 13.24 -16.62 -0.89
C SER A 56 13.53 -15.39 -1.73
N SER A 57 14.83 -15.13 -1.96
CA SER A 57 15.28 -14.03 -2.81
C SER A 57 14.89 -14.20 -4.28
N SER A 58 14.52 -15.41 -4.71
CA SER A 58 13.97 -15.66 -6.04
C SER A 58 12.57 -15.08 -6.25
N CYS A 59 11.84 -14.76 -5.17
CA CYS A 59 10.47 -14.24 -5.19
C CYS A 59 10.39 -12.72 -4.97
N LEU A 60 11.51 -12.01 -5.09
CA LEU A 60 11.55 -10.55 -5.02
C LEU A 60 11.04 -9.94 -6.33
N ALA A 61 9.89 -9.28 -6.30
CA ALA A 61 9.18 -8.79 -7.48
C ALA A 61 9.58 -7.36 -7.88
N ALA A 62 9.74 -6.44 -6.92
CA ALA A 62 10.14 -5.05 -7.18
C ALA A 62 10.65 -4.33 -5.92
N PHE A 63 11.41 -3.25 -6.10
CA PHE A 63 11.76 -2.33 -5.01
C PHE A 63 10.59 -1.40 -4.64
N LEU A 64 9.95 -0.82 -5.66
CA LEU A 64 8.88 0.17 -5.56
C LEU A 64 7.98 0.09 -6.80
N GLY A 65 6.66 0.02 -6.60
CA GLY A 65 5.69 0.01 -7.69
C GLY A 65 5.65 1.34 -8.45
N LEU A 66 5.23 2.41 -7.78
CA LEU A 66 5.08 3.73 -8.37
C LEU A 66 5.74 4.81 -7.52
N HIS A 67 6.59 5.63 -8.14
CA HIS A 67 7.21 6.79 -7.51
C HIS A 67 6.75 8.08 -8.19
N LEU A 68 5.94 8.90 -7.52
CA LEU A 68 5.69 10.28 -7.95
C LEU A 68 6.76 11.19 -7.34
N THR A 69 7.67 11.69 -8.18
CA THR A 69 8.82 12.46 -7.70
C THR A 69 8.45 13.90 -7.35
N PRO A 70 9.29 14.65 -6.60
CA PRO A 70 8.87 15.91 -5.99
C PRO A 70 8.30 16.98 -6.92
N LYS A 71 8.76 17.02 -8.16
CA LYS A 71 8.33 18.04 -9.14
C LYS A 71 7.18 17.58 -10.03
N SER A 72 6.73 16.34 -9.89
CA SER A 72 5.71 15.78 -10.77
C SER A 72 4.30 16.27 -10.43
N ASN A 73 3.37 16.10 -11.37
CA ASN A 73 1.93 16.11 -11.11
C ASN A 73 1.28 14.94 -11.85
N ALA A 74 0.11 14.47 -11.39
CA ALA A 74 -0.46 13.24 -11.92
C ALA A 74 -1.99 13.16 -11.79
N TYR A 75 -2.64 12.61 -12.80
CA TYR A 75 -4.02 12.13 -12.75
C TYR A 75 -4.03 10.63 -12.99
N LEU A 76 -4.29 9.83 -11.95
CA LEU A 76 -4.26 8.38 -12.01
C LEU A 76 -5.67 7.85 -11.74
N GLU A 77 -6.30 7.25 -12.75
CA GLU A 77 -7.67 6.76 -12.66
C GLU A 77 -7.75 5.25 -12.89
N GLY A 78 -8.29 4.53 -11.90
CA GLY A 78 -8.40 3.07 -11.91
C GLY A 78 -7.06 2.34 -11.83
N THR A 79 -5.98 3.04 -11.47
CA THR A 79 -4.63 2.44 -11.37
C THR A 79 -4.56 1.46 -10.22
N TRP A 80 -4.20 0.21 -10.54
CA TRP A 80 -3.98 -0.85 -9.57
C TRP A 80 -2.49 -1.19 -9.51
N VAL A 81 -1.89 -1.08 -8.33
CA VAL A 81 -0.50 -1.45 -8.03
C VAL A 81 -0.54 -2.70 -7.16
N TRP A 82 -0.53 -3.86 -7.82
CA TRP A 82 -0.75 -5.15 -7.20
C TRP A 82 0.52 -5.97 -7.19
N LEU A 83 0.94 -6.41 -6.00
CA LEU A 83 1.86 -7.52 -5.84
C LEU A 83 1.06 -8.81 -5.71
N ALA A 84 1.32 -9.80 -6.57
CA ALA A 84 0.47 -10.98 -6.62
C ALA A 84 0.44 -11.75 -5.29
N ASP A 85 -0.77 -11.87 -4.74
CA ASP A 85 -1.09 -12.72 -3.60
C ASP A 85 -1.47 -14.15 -4.03
N HIS A 86 -1.87 -14.34 -5.30
CA HIS A 86 -2.15 -15.64 -5.92
C HIS A 86 -1.75 -15.69 -7.40
N ASP A 87 -1.63 -16.89 -7.95
CA ASP A 87 -1.31 -17.11 -9.37
C ASP A 87 -2.59 -17.07 -10.23
N LEU A 88 -2.70 -16.10 -11.12
CA LEU A 88 -3.87 -15.92 -12.00
C LEU A 88 -3.92 -16.95 -13.13
N ASP A 89 -2.79 -17.52 -13.52
CA ASP A 89 -2.70 -18.49 -14.61
C ASP A 89 -2.69 -19.95 -14.11
N ASP A 90 -2.76 -20.15 -12.78
CA ASP A 90 -3.06 -21.42 -12.15
C ASP A 90 -4.58 -21.61 -11.97
N THR A 91 -5.10 -22.78 -12.37
CA THR A 91 -6.55 -23.07 -12.26
C THR A 91 -7.02 -23.11 -10.81
N ALA A 92 -6.15 -23.49 -9.87
CA ALA A 92 -6.49 -23.52 -8.45
C ALA A 92 -6.40 -22.13 -7.79
N GLN A 93 -5.89 -21.11 -8.50
CA GLN A 93 -5.58 -19.80 -7.95
C GLN A 93 -4.74 -19.91 -6.67
N THR A 94 -3.68 -20.72 -6.72
CA THR A 94 -2.86 -21.00 -5.54
C THR A 94 -2.20 -19.72 -5.02
N ASP A 95 -2.24 -19.52 -3.71
CA ASP A 95 -1.58 -18.41 -3.02
C ASP A 95 -0.06 -18.39 -3.29
N LEU A 96 0.50 -17.18 -3.34
CA LEU A 96 1.90 -16.88 -3.58
C LEU A 96 2.52 -16.07 -2.45
N SER A 97 3.79 -16.36 -2.15
CA SER A 97 4.64 -15.52 -1.30
C SER A 97 5.59 -14.71 -2.19
N LEU A 98 5.15 -13.54 -2.67
CA LEU A 98 5.99 -12.58 -3.39
C LEU A 98 6.36 -11.37 -2.54
N TYR A 99 7.47 -10.73 -2.88
CA TYR A 99 8.01 -9.62 -2.09
C TYR A 99 8.27 -8.38 -2.95
N SER A 100 7.50 -7.33 -2.72
CA SER A 100 7.78 -5.99 -3.22
C SER A 100 7.89 -5.04 -2.04
N GLY A 101 8.93 -4.20 -2.00
CA GLY A 101 9.19 -3.35 -0.85
C GLY A 101 8.06 -2.34 -0.61
N ARG A 102 7.68 -1.62 -1.66
CA ARG A 102 6.85 -0.41 -1.57
C ARG A 102 5.80 -0.40 -2.67
N GLY A 103 4.58 0.02 -2.34
CA GLY A 103 3.51 0.22 -3.31
C GLY A 103 3.66 1.54 -4.07
N ILE A 104 3.02 2.58 -3.55
CA ILE A 104 3.01 3.93 -4.10
C ILE A 104 3.71 4.89 -3.13
N LEU A 105 4.81 5.48 -3.60
CA LEU A 105 5.47 6.61 -2.94
C LEU A 105 5.14 7.88 -3.70
N SER A 106 4.52 8.85 -3.02
CA SER A 106 4.38 10.21 -3.56
C SER A 106 5.14 11.21 -2.72
N GLN A 107 6.02 11.95 -3.39
CA GLN A 107 6.67 13.15 -2.86
C GLN A 107 6.25 14.40 -3.63
N SER A 108 5.30 14.26 -4.57
CA SER A 108 4.86 15.31 -5.49
C SER A 108 4.33 16.52 -4.72
N ALA A 109 4.74 17.72 -5.15
CA ALA A 109 4.13 18.98 -4.74
C ALA A 109 2.78 19.27 -5.42
N GLY A 110 2.23 18.29 -6.14
CA GLY A 110 0.90 18.32 -6.74
C GLY A 110 0.74 19.19 -8.00
N PRO A 111 -0.50 19.26 -8.52
CA PRO A 111 -1.66 18.52 -8.02
C PRO A 111 -1.59 17.02 -8.36
N VAL A 112 -2.04 16.17 -7.44
CA VAL A 112 -2.20 14.72 -7.69
C VAL A 112 -3.64 14.29 -7.44
N TRP A 113 -4.21 13.58 -8.40
CA TRP A 113 -5.52 12.93 -8.28
C TRP A 113 -5.36 11.42 -8.37
N LEU A 114 -5.67 10.73 -7.28
CA LEU A 114 -5.75 9.27 -7.21
C LEU A 114 -7.23 8.88 -7.20
N ILE A 115 -7.77 8.60 -8.37
CA ILE A 115 -9.19 8.32 -8.59
C ILE A 115 -9.40 6.81 -8.65
N GLY A 116 -9.98 6.24 -7.59
CA GLY A 116 -10.24 4.80 -7.53
C GLY A 116 -8.98 3.94 -7.65
N THR A 117 -7.87 4.35 -7.02
CA THR A 117 -6.61 3.60 -7.08
C THR A 117 -6.52 2.55 -5.98
N ALA A 118 -5.83 1.45 -6.26
CA ALA A 118 -5.53 0.42 -5.27
C ALA A 118 -4.03 0.13 -5.24
N SER A 119 -3.48 -0.12 -4.03
CA SER A 119 -2.12 -0.64 -3.87
C SER A 119 -2.11 -1.72 -2.80
N GLU A 120 -1.57 -2.89 -3.10
CA GLU A 120 -1.79 -4.07 -2.28
C GLU A 120 -0.56 -4.97 -2.15
N HIS A 121 -0.45 -5.57 -0.97
CA HIS A 121 0.47 -6.65 -0.62
C HIS A 121 1.97 -6.27 -0.62
N HIS A 122 2.30 -4.99 -0.61
CA HIS A 122 3.69 -4.53 -0.48
C HIS A 122 4.18 -4.60 0.97
N VAL A 123 5.45 -4.94 1.16
CA VAL A 123 6.06 -5.31 2.44
C VAL A 123 6.02 -4.17 3.46
N LEU A 124 6.43 -2.97 3.07
CA LEU A 124 6.55 -1.83 4.00
C LEU A 124 5.27 -1.01 4.07
N TYR A 125 4.73 -0.62 2.91
CA TYR A 125 3.53 0.20 2.83
C TYR A 125 2.86 0.09 1.46
N GLN A 126 1.56 0.34 1.44
CA GLN A 126 0.79 0.45 0.21
C GLN A 126 0.82 1.88 -0.34
N TYR A 127 0.57 2.89 0.52
CA TYR A 127 0.74 4.31 0.19
C TYR A 127 1.65 5.01 1.20
N ASN A 128 2.68 5.71 0.71
CA ASN A 128 3.48 6.64 1.49
C ASN A 128 3.45 8.02 0.82
N ILE A 129 2.88 9.00 1.52
CA ILE A 129 2.77 10.39 1.09
C ILE A 129 3.76 11.20 1.92
N ALA A 130 4.89 11.57 1.33
CA ALA A 130 6.07 12.01 2.07
C ALA A 130 6.65 13.31 1.52
N GLY A 131 6.58 14.40 2.30
CA GLY A 131 7.03 15.72 1.82
C GLY A 131 6.17 16.26 0.67
N ALA A 132 4.94 15.78 0.52
CA ALA A 132 4.07 16.03 -0.62
C ALA A 132 3.03 17.13 -0.32
N SER A 133 2.40 17.66 -1.36
CA SER A 133 1.27 18.59 -1.22
C SER A 133 0.19 18.39 -2.27
N ASP A 134 -1.02 18.92 -2.00
CA ASP A 134 -2.11 19.07 -2.97
C ASP A 134 -2.56 17.73 -3.59
N HIS A 135 -2.98 16.79 -2.74
CA HIS A 135 -3.49 15.48 -3.17
C HIS A 135 -4.99 15.33 -2.93
N TYR A 136 -5.69 14.83 -3.93
CA TYR A 136 -7.00 14.21 -3.78
C TYR A 136 -6.88 12.69 -3.97
N MET A 137 -7.40 11.92 -3.03
CA MET A 137 -7.33 10.47 -3.00
C MET A 137 -8.73 9.90 -2.73
N GLY A 138 -9.40 9.32 -3.74
CA GLY A 138 -10.82 8.97 -3.63
C GLY A 138 -11.33 7.96 -4.66
N LEU A 139 -11.85 6.80 -4.26
CA LEU A 139 -11.47 6.07 -3.04
C LEU A 139 -10.09 5.43 -3.26
N ILE A 140 -9.30 5.31 -2.19
CA ILE A 140 -8.09 4.47 -2.19
C ILE A 140 -8.33 3.16 -1.46
N GLN A 141 -7.72 2.08 -1.96
CA GLN A 141 -7.90 0.75 -1.39
C GLN A 141 -6.54 0.06 -1.16
N THR A 142 -6.44 -0.72 -0.07
CA THR A 142 -5.24 -1.51 0.26
C THR A 142 -5.51 -2.82 0.97
N GLU A 143 -4.66 -3.82 0.72
CA GLU A 143 -4.51 -5.03 1.53
C GLU A 143 -3.08 -5.23 2.03
N SER A 144 -2.93 -5.68 3.27
CA SER A 144 -1.64 -6.18 3.78
C SER A 144 -1.29 -7.53 3.15
N PRO A 145 0.01 -7.83 2.88
CA PRO A 145 0.40 -9.12 2.31
C PRO A 145 0.10 -10.29 3.25
N TYR A 146 -0.42 -11.39 2.69
CA TYR A 146 -1.03 -12.47 3.48
C TYR A 146 -0.04 -13.26 4.34
N TYR A 147 1.24 -13.28 3.95
CA TYR A 147 2.30 -13.91 4.72
C TYR A 147 2.65 -13.15 6.00
N GLN A 148 2.40 -11.84 6.08
CA GLN A 148 2.71 -11.06 7.28
C GLN A 148 1.88 -11.59 8.46
N PRO A 149 2.49 -11.74 9.65
CA PRO A 149 3.75 -11.13 10.10
C PRO A 149 5.03 -11.97 9.89
N THR A 150 5.02 -12.96 8.99
CA THR A 150 6.19 -13.83 8.76
C THR A 150 6.60 -13.86 7.27
N PRO A 151 7.63 -13.11 6.87
CA PRO A 151 8.39 -12.15 7.69
C PRO A 151 7.57 -10.89 8.03
N ALA A 152 7.97 -10.18 9.09
CA ALA A 152 7.48 -8.85 9.40
C ALA A 152 8.28 -7.80 8.59
N PRO A 153 7.72 -6.61 8.30
CA PRO A 153 8.49 -5.53 7.70
C PRO A 153 9.69 -5.15 8.58
N PRO A 154 10.83 -4.75 7.98
CA PRO A 154 11.02 -4.51 6.55
C PRO A 154 11.43 -5.74 5.72
N SER A 155 11.65 -6.91 6.34
CA SER A 155 12.18 -8.10 5.65
C SER A 155 11.26 -8.59 4.53
N PRO A 156 11.79 -9.01 3.37
CA PRO A 156 13.21 -9.22 3.02
C PRO A 156 14.00 -7.95 2.62
N PHE A 157 13.38 -6.78 2.66
CA PHE A 157 14.03 -5.51 2.33
C PHE A 157 14.68 -4.87 3.57
N SER A 158 15.44 -3.81 3.34
CA SER A 158 15.94 -2.91 4.36
C SER A 158 15.20 -1.58 4.29
N ILE A 159 15.11 -0.89 5.44
CA ILE A 159 14.73 0.53 5.49
C ILE A 159 15.72 1.35 4.68
N ASP A 160 15.23 2.19 3.79
CA ASP A 160 15.98 3.13 2.98
C ASP A 160 15.46 4.55 3.17
N SER A 161 16.27 5.40 3.80
CA SER A 161 15.92 6.79 4.07
C SER A 161 15.85 7.65 2.80
N ALA A 162 16.47 7.23 1.69
CA ALA A 162 16.36 7.95 0.41
C ALA A 162 14.93 7.89 -0.16
N TYR A 163 14.17 6.84 0.18
CA TYR A 163 12.77 6.66 -0.20
C TYR A 163 11.81 6.94 0.96
N VAL A 164 12.33 7.56 2.02
CA VAL A 164 11.57 8.03 3.18
C VAL A 164 10.72 6.91 3.78
N ASP A 165 11.30 5.72 3.92
CA ASP A 165 10.57 4.58 4.48
C ASP A 165 10.04 4.88 5.89
N PRO A 166 8.81 4.43 6.19
CA PRO A 166 8.20 4.68 7.48
C PRO A 166 8.93 3.94 8.59
N SER A 167 8.78 4.46 9.81
CA SER A 167 9.12 3.70 11.01
C SER A 167 8.00 2.70 11.34
N PHE A 168 8.38 1.62 12.02
CA PHE A 168 7.45 0.60 12.48
C PHE A 168 7.51 0.54 14.01
N PRO A 169 6.39 0.81 14.71
CA PRO A 169 6.25 0.48 16.12
C PRO A 169 6.56 -1.01 16.37
N SER A 170 7.08 -1.35 17.54
CA SER A 170 7.51 -2.72 17.84
C SER A 170 6.39 -3.77 17.75
N ASP A 171 5.15 -3.35 17.96
CA ASP A 171 3.92 -4.15 17.88
C ASP A 171 3.28 -4.13 16.49
N LEU A 172 3.82 -3.36 15.55
CA LEU A 172 3.37 -3.35 14.16
C LEU A 172 4.23 -4.30 13.32
N THR A 173 3.66 -5.45 13.02
CA THR A 173 4.33 -6.54 12.28
C THR A 173 3.79 -6.72 10.87
N ALA A 174 3.06 -5.72 10.35
CA ALA A 174 2.50 -5.71 9.01
C ALA A 174 2.64 -4.32 8.37
N ALA A 175 2.48 -4.27 7.05
CA ALA A 175 2.65 -3.08 6.23
C ALA A 175 1.65 -1.98 6.58
N TRP A 176 2.06 -0.72 6.46
CA TRP A 176 1.12 0.40 6.52
C TRP A 176 0.17 0.39 5.31
N GLY A 177 -1.12 0.63 5.53
CA GLY A 177 -2.06 0.91 4.45
C GLY A 177 -1.78 2.31 3.87
N LEU A 178 -1.80 3.31 4.75
CA LEU A 178 -1.49 4.69 4.41
C LEU A 178 -0.57 5.31 5.46
N TYR A 179 0.55 5.87 5.00
CA TYR A 179 1.49 6.61 5.84
C TYR A 179 1.69 8.02 5.27
N ILE A 180 1.27 9.04 6.01
CA ILE A 180 1.43 10.45 5.63
C ILE A 180 2.49 11.08 6.54
N GLN A 181 3.52 11.66 5.94
CA GLN A 181 4.61 12.30 6.67
C GLN A 181 5.06 13.61 6.04
N SER A 182 5.25 14.63 6.88
CA SER A 182 5.73 15.96 6.51
C SER A 182 5.03 16.53 5.27
N SER A 183 3.73 16.31 5.14
CA SER A 183 2.94 16.64 3.94
C SER A 183 1.85 17.67 4.25
N THR A 184 1.37 18.38 3.23
CA THR A 184 0.40 19.47 3.41
C THR A 184 -0.81 19.31 2.48
N ASP A 185 -2.01 19.64 2.94
CA ASP A 185 -3.21 19.69 2.10
C ASP A 185 -3.49 18.36 1.35
N ILE A 186 -3.63 17.29 2.13
CA ILE A 186 -3.95 15.94 1.64
C ILE A 186 -5.41 15.64 1.99
N LEU A 187 -6.23 15.43 0.96
CA LEU A 187 -7.62 15.05 1.09
C LEU A 187 -7.82 13.60 0.67
N VAL A 188 -8.17 12.75 1.63
CA VAL A 188 -8.65 11.39 1.39
C VAL A 188 -10.18 11.40 1.50
N PHE A 189 -10.86 11.04 0.42
CA PHE A 189 -12.32 11.02 0.35
C PHE A 189 -12.82 9.63 -0.03
N GLY A 190 -12.94 8.78 1.00
CA GLY A 190 -13.13 7.35 0.88
C GLY A 190 -11.80 6.61 0.94
N ALA A 191 -11.66 5.70 1.90
CA ALA A 191 -10.55 4.77 1.98
C ALA A 191 -11.01 3.40 2.48
N GLY A 192 -10.45 2.33 1.90
CA GLY A 192 -10.63 0.96 2.36
C GLY A 192 -9.27 0.33 2.65
N HIS A 193 -8.94 0.10 3.91
CA HIS A 193 -7.65 -0.48 4.31
C HIS A 193 -7.82 -1.78 5.09
N TYR A 194 -7.39 -2.90 4.51
CA TYR A 194 -7.77 -4.22 5.00
C TYR A 194 -6.56 -5.06 5.42
N SER A 195 -6.74 -5.82 6.51
CA SER A 195 -5.76 -6.79 6.97
C SER A 195 -6.48 -8.11 7.26
N PHE A 196 -6.45 -9.04 6.31
CA PHE A 196 -7.29 -10.24 6.38
C PHE A 196 -6.62 -11.46 7.02
N PHE A 197 -5.30 -11.45 7.12
CA PHE A 197 -4.52 -12.65 7.41
C PHE A 197 -3.44 -12.40 8.46
N GLN A 198 -3.07 -13.49 9.13
CA GLN A 198 -1.79 -13.65 9.80
C GLN A 198 -1.17 -14.95 9.33
N HIS A 199 -0.10 -14.87 8.52
CA HIS A 199 0.54 -16.05 7.92
C HIS A 199 -0.47 -16.98 7.22
N TYR A 200 -1.24 -16.42 6.29
CA TYR A 200 -2.30 -17.10 5.52
C TYR A 200 -3.48 -17.65 6.34
N ALA A 201 -3.49 -17.48 7.67
CA ALA A 201 -4.62 -17.85 8.51
C ALA A 201 -5.55 -16.64 8.75
N GLN A 202 -6.86 -16.87 8.66
CA GLN A 202 -7.89 -15.84 8.89
C GLN A 202 -8.51 -15.91 10.30
N THR A 203 -7.88 -16.62 11.24
CA THR A 203 -8.41 -16.73 12.61
C THR A 203 -8.52 -15.38 13.31
N CYS A 204 -7.64 -14.44 12.97
CA CYS A 204 -7.60 -13.08 13.50
C CYS A 204 -8.84 -12.23 13.14
N LEU A 205 -9.58 -12.58 12.08
CA LEU A 205 -10.81 -11.88 11.70
C LEU A 205 -11.86 -11.93 12.80
N LYS A 206 -11.96 -13.05 13.54
CA LYS A 206 -12.94 -13.22 14.62
C LYS A 206 -12.69 -12.29 15.80
N SER A 207 -11.43 -11.94 16.02
CA SER A 207 -10.97 -11.06 17.09
C SER A 207 -10.61 -9.66 16.62
N VAL A 208 -10.78 -9.35 15.33
CA VAL A 208 -10.52 -8.05 14.71
C VAL A 208 -9.10 -7.55 15.05
N ASN A 209 -8.10 -8.43 14.91
CA ASN A 209 -6.74 -8.16 15.37
C ASN A 209 -5.66 -8.75 14.46
N CYS A 210 -5.91 -8.80 13.14
CA CYS A 210 -4.93 -9.26 12.17
C CYS A 210 -3.70 -8.34 12.15
N GLN A 211 -3.91 -7.04 12.38
CA GLN A 211 -2.86 -6.03 12.45
C GLN A 211 -3.19 -4.97 13.52
N THR A 212 -2.15 -4.42 14.16
CA THR A 212 -2.33 -3.48 15.29
C THR A 212 -2.67 -2.05 14.86
N GLN A 213 -2.09 -1.55 13.77
CA GLN A 213 -2.29 -0.20 13.23
C GLN A 213 -2.21 -0.22 11.70
N ILE A 214 -2.98 0.61 10.98
CA ILE A 214 -2.97 0.58 9.49
C ILE A 214 -2.88 1.94 8.79
N VAL A 215 -3.41 3.02 9.39
CA VAL A 215 -3.20 4.41 8.92
C VAL A 215 -2.36 5.16 9.94
N ASN A 216 -1.36 5.90 9.47
CA ASN A 216 -0.60 6.83 10.28
C ASN A 216 -0.44 8.20 9.60
N VAL A 217 -0.65 9.26 10.38
CA VAL A 217 -0.30 10.64 10.01
C VAL A 217 0.73 11.15 11.00
N ASP A 218 1.85 11.71 10.53
CA ASP A 218 2.83 12.29 11.46
C ASP A 218 2.34 13.62 12.09
N THR A 219 3.09 14.12 13.07
CA THR A 219 2.77 15.38 13.74
C THR A 219 3.28 16.62 12.98
N ALA A 220 4.08 16.44 11.93
CA ALA A 220 4.66 17.53 11.14
C ALA A 220 3.80 17.93 9.93
N SER A 221 2.91 17.05 9.49
CA SER A 221 1.95 17.33 8.41
C SER A 221 0.93 18.39 8.85
N THR A 222 0.31 19.09 7.89
CA THR A 222 -0.75 20.09 8.17
C THR A 222 -1.86 20.01 7.12
N GLY A 223 -3.12 20.22 7.51
CA GLY A 223 -4.23 20.25 6.53
C GLY A 223 -4.61 18.88 6.00
N ILE A 224 -4.46 17.83 6.82
CA ILE A 224 -4.85 16.46 6.46
C ILE A 224 -6.31 16.23 6.82
N SER A 225 -7.10 15.78 5.86
CA SER A 225 -8.50 15.42 6.05
C SER A 225 -8.79 14.05 5.47
N ILE A 226 -9.39 13.17 6.27
CA ILE A 226 -9.73 11.81 5.88
C ILE A 226 -11.23 11.61 6.13
N TYR A 227 -11.98 11.36 5.07
CA TYR A 227 -13.41 11.09 5.11
C TYR A 227 -13.69 9.66 4.70
N SER A 228 -14.67 9.03 5.36
CA SER A 228 -15.09 7.65 5.09
C SER A 228 -13.92 6.67 5.05
N LEU A 229 -13.13 6.64 6.12
CA LEU A 229 -12.06 5.66 6.31
C LEU A 229 -12.68 4.39 6.86
N SER A 230 -12.68 3.33 6.06
CA SER A 230 -13.10 2.00 6.45
C SER A 230 -11.89 1.08 6.58
N THR A 231 -11.85 0.29 7.63
CA THR A 231 -10.79 -0.70 7.86
C THR A 231 -11.37 -2.07 8.20
N VAL A 232 -10.59 -3.14 7.95
CA VAL A 232 -11.01 -4.50 8.28
C VAL A 232 -9.95 -5.20 9.12
N ALA A 233 -10.39 -5.71 10.27
CA ALA A 233 -9.63 -6.55 11.20
C ALA A 233 -8.31 -5.94 11.68
N VAL A 234 -8.32 -4.64 11.93
CA VAL A 234 -7.24 -3.89 12.57
C VAL A 234 -7.66 -3.43 13.96
N THR A 235 -6.74 -3.42 14.92
CA THR A 235 -7.07 -2.94 16.27
C THR A 235 -7.27 -1.42 16.28
N ASN A 236 -6.41 -0.68 15.57
CA ASN A 236 -6.43 0.76 15.51
C ASN A 236 -6.46 1.24 14.06
N GLU A 237 -7.51 1.98 13.73
CA GLU A 237 -7.78 2.45 12.36
C GLU A 237 -6.83 3.58 11.98
N LEU A 238 -6.61 4.53 12.91
CA LEU A 238 -5.80 5.72 12.68
C LEU A 238 -4.90 6.00 13.88
N SER A 239 -3.64 6.30 13.55
CA SER A 239 -2.59 6.66 14.48
C SER A 239 -1.99 8.02 14.11
N VAL A 240 -1.54 8.77 15.13
CA VAL A 240 -0.83 10.04 14.94
C VAL A 240 0.56 9.91 15.54
N GLY A 241 1.60 10.11 14.73
CA GLY A 241 2.99 9.96 15.15
C GLY A 241 3.32 8.56 15.68
N GLY A 242 2.73 7.52 15.10
CA GLY A 242 2.89 6.12 15.51
C GLY A 242 2.14 5.73 16.78
N SER A 243 1.32 6.63 17.34
CA SER A 243 0.50 6.38 18.53
C SER A 243 -0.97 6.26 18.12
N PRO A 244 -1.66 5.16 18.49
CA PRO A 244 -3.08 5.00 18.20
C PRO A 244 -3.94 6.14 18.75
N VAL A 245 -4.84 6.67 17.94
CA VAL A 245 -5.82 7.69 18.35
C VAL A 245 -7.27 7.28 18.08
N ILE A 246 -7.51 6.38 17.11
CA ILE A 246 -8.83 5.82 16.85
C ILE A 246 -8.75 4.29 16.83
N THR A 247 -9.48 3.67 17.75
CA THR A 247 -9.62 2.22 17.88
C THR A 247 -10.85 1.73 17.14
N ALA A 248 -10.70 0.64 16.39
CA ALA A 248 -11.74 0.09 15.51
C ALA A 248 -13.03 -0.31 16.27
N SER A 249 -12.89 -0.80 17.50
CA SER A 249 -14.04 -1.21 18.34
C SER A 249 -15.06 -0.11 18.63
N ASN A 250 -14.72 1.16 18.39
CA ASN A 250 -15.63 2.29 18.53
C ASN A 250 -16.44 2.59 17.27
N ASN A 251 -16.11 1.97 16.14
CA ASN A 251 -16.59 2.35 14.80
C ASN A 251 -17.14 1.16 13.99
N VAL A 252 -17.57 0.09 14.65
CA VAL A 252 -18.08 -1.14 13.99
C VAL A 252 -19.22 -0.81 13.02
N ASP A 253 -19.04 -1.19 11.75
CA ASP A 253 -19.97 -0.94 10.63
C ASP A 253 -20.11 -2.17 9.72
N GLY A 254 -20.56 -3.28 10.31
CA GLY A 254 -20.76 -4.54 9.60
C GLY A 254 -19.50 -5.39 9.52
N LEU A 255 -19.00 -5.65 8.30
CA LEU A 255 -17.74 -6.40 8.11
C LEU A 255 -16.52 -5.57 8.49
N GLN A 256 -16.63 -4.25 8.30
CA GLN A 256 -15.57 -3.27 8.49
C GLN A 256 -15.88 -2.39 9.70
N ASP A 257 -14.90 -1.61 10.11
CA ASP A 257 -15.02 -0.50 11.03
C ASP A 257 -14.86 0.79 10.22
N THR A 258 -15.64 1.85 10.51
CA THR A 258 -15.67 3.06 9.68
C THR A 258 -15.68 4.36 10.47
N ILE A 259 -14.65 5.17 10.23
CA ILE A 259 -14.58 6.57 10.63
C ILE A 259 -15.23 7.42 9.54
N THR A 260 -16.27 8.19 9.88
CA THR A 260 -16.93 9.08 8.92
C THR A 260 -16.04 10.26 8.52
N ALA A 261 -15.35 10.86 9.49
CA ALA A 261 -14.45 11.98 9.25
C ALA A 261 -13.37 12.08 10.34
N TRP A 262 -12.16 12.40 9.93
CA TRP A 262 -11.06 12.83 10.78
C TRP A 262 -10.35 14.01 10.11
N THR A 263 -10.01 15.02 10.89
CA THR A 263 -9.25 16.19 10.48
C THR A 263 -8.19 16.48 11.52
N GLN A 264 -7.01 16.90 11.07
CA GLN A 264 -5.90 17.24 11.94
C GLN A 264 -6.13 18.51 12.77
#